data_AF-A0A2U3RPR0-F1
#
_entry.id   AF-A0A2U3RPR0-F1
#
_cell.length_a   1.000
_cell.length_b   1.000
_cell.length_c   1.000
_cell.angle_alpha   90.00
_cell.angle_beta   90.00
_cell.angle_gamma   90.00
#
_symmetry.space_group_name_H-M   'P 1'
#
loop_
_entity.id
_entity.type
_entity.pdbx_description
1 polymer ?
#
loop_
_entity_poly.entity_id
_entity_poly.type
_entity_poly.pdbx_seq_one_letter_code
_entity_poly.pdbx_strand_id
1 'polypeptide(L)'
;MRVTNNEREMQDAYNSARLDATYNFNDSRVFIEKFIQNLHHIEIQLLVGKYGNGICLGKRECSIQRHHQKIIEEAHSSFLSNDTRQKMYDQVLSLAKKVKYSQHEQ
;
A
#
# COMPACT_ATOMS: atom_id res chain seq x y z
N MET A 1 1.54 4.06 12.46
CA MET A 1 2.82 3.38 12.16
C MET A 1 3.92 4.03 12.98
N ARG A 2 4.93 3.28 13.42
CA ARG A 2 6.10 3.79 14.15
C ARG A 2 7.36 3.15 13.58
N VAL A 3 8.43 3.93 13.44
CA VAL A 3 9.75 3.44 13.01
C VAL A 3 10.61 3.27 14.25
N THR A 4 11.30 2.14 14.34
CA THR A 4 12.14 1.77 15.51
C THR A 4 13.51 1.37 15.00
N ASN A 5 14.57 1.92 15.60
CA ASN A 5 15.95 1.66 15.14
C ASN A 5 16.72 0.69 16.03
N ASN A 6 16.15 0.30 17.17
CA ASN A 6 16.75 -0.63 18.12
C ASN A 6 15.67 -1.34 18.96
N GLU A 7 16.09 -2.37 19.70
CA GLU A 7 15.20 -3.20 20.52
C GLU A 7 14.51 -2.42 21.64
N ARG A 8 15.19 -1.43 22.22
CA ARG A 8 14.64 -0.63 23.31
C ARG A 8 13.45 0.21 22.84
N GLU A 9 13.61 0.90 21.70
CA GLU A 9 12.52 1.65 21.05
C GLU A 9 11.36 0.74 20.60
N MET A 10 11.67 -0.50 20.20
CA MET A 10 10.68 -1.46 19.71
C MET A 10 9.60 -1.74 20.75
N GLN A 11 9.98 -2.01 22.00
CA GLN A 11 9.02 -2.40 23.03
C GLN A 11 8.00 -1.28 23.30
N ASP A 12 8.47 -0.04 23.40
CA ASP A 12 7.61 1.14 23.61
C ASP A 12 6.73 1.39 22.39
N ALA A 13 7.30 1.29 21.18
CA ALA A 13 6.55 1.47 19.93
C ALA A 13 5.48 0.39 19.73
N TYR A 14 5.77 -0.86 20.09
CA TYR A 14 4.82 -1.97 20.01
C TYR A 14 3.62 -1.73 20.94
N ASN A 15 3.88 -1.41 22.21
CA ASN A 15 2.83 -1.14 23.20
C ASN A 15 1.96 0.05 22.76
N SER A 16 2.60 1.14 22.34
CA SER A 16 1.90 2.34 21.88
C SER A 16 1.11 2.10 20.59
N ALA A 17 1.64 1.35 19.62
CA ALA A 17 0.94 1.01 18.39
C ALA A 17 -0.30 0.12 18.62
N ARG A 18 -0.23 -0.82 19.57
CA ARG A 18 -1.38 -1.65 19.93
C ARG A 18 -2.50 -0.85 20.60
N LEU A 19 -2.15 0.10 21.45
CA LEU A 19 -3.13 1.00 22.08
C LEU A 19 -3.84 1.85 21.03
N ASP A 20 -3.09 2.49 20.12
CA ASP A 20 -3.68 3.26 19.03
C ASP A 20 -4.57 2.41 18.13
N ALA A 21 -4.13 1.19 17.82
CA ALA A 21 -4.88 0.29 16.95
C ALA A 21 -6.22 -0.13 17.60
N THR A 22 -6.18 -0.43 18.90
CA THR A 22 -7.38 -0.74 19.68
C THR A 22 -8.33 0.45 19.71
N TYR A 23 -7.83 1.66 19.98
CA TYR A 23 -8.67 2.84 20.14
C TYR A 23 -9.28 3.32 18.81
N ASN A 24 -8.53 3.28 17.71
CA ASN A 24 -8.97 3.84 16.42
C ASN A 24 -9.66 2.80 15.50
N PHE A 25 -9.34 1.51 15.64
CA PHE A 25 -9.82 0.45 14.74
C PHE A 25 -10.52 -0.70 15.45
N ASN A 26 -10.62 -0.67 16.78
CA ASN A 26 -11.17 -1.76 17.60
C ASN A 26 -10.47 -3.12 17.36
N ASP A 27 -9.19 -3.09 16.97
CA ASP A 27 -8.37 -4.27 16.71
C ASP A 27 -6.93 -3.98 17.14
N SER A 28 -6.38 -4.79 18.05
CA SER A 28 -5.04 -4.58 18.62
C SER A 28 -3.93 -5.30 17.85
N ARG A 29 -4.25 -5.98 16.74
CA ARG A 29 -3.26 -6.72 15.94
C ARG A 29 -2.30 -5.74 15.26
N VAL A 30 -1.01 -6.04 15.37
CA VAL A 30 0.08 -5.29 14.73
C VAL A 30 1.06 -6.28 14.10
N PHE A 31 1.74 -5.88 13.04
CA PHE A 31 2.83 -6.63 12.42
C PHE A 31 4.05 -5.71 12.25
N ILE A 32 5.20 -6.31 11.99
CA ILE A 32 6.48 -5.62 11.80
C ILE A 32 6.94 -5.89 10.37
N GLU A 33 7.45 -4.86 9.71
CA GLU A 33 8.06 -4.95 8.39
C GLU A 33 9.42 -4.27 8.38
N LYS A 34 10.24 -4.61 7.39
CA LYS A 34 11.53 -3.94 7.19
C LYS A 34 11.28 -2.51 6.70
N PHE A 35 11.81 -1.53 7.43
CA PHE A 35 11.72 -0.13 7.03
C PHE A 35 12.62 0.17 5.82
N ILE A 36 12.04 0.71 4.75
CA ILE A 36 12.75 1.08 3.52
C ILE A 36 12.90 2.61 3.50
N GLN A 37 14.14 3.09 3.52
CA GLN A 37 14.44 4.52 3.42
C GLN A 37 14.36 5.00 1.96
N ASN A 38 13.97 6.26 1.76
CA ASN A 38 13.85 6.91 0.43
C ASN A 38 12.97 6.11 -0.56
N LEU A 39 11.87 5.55 -0.07
CA LEU A 39 10.90 4.81 -0.88
C LEU A 39 10.10 5.74 -1.79
N HIS A 40 9.93 5.34 -3.06
CA HIS A 40 8.88 5.90 -3.92
C HIS A 40 7.56 5.15 -3.67
N HIS A 41 6.51 5.87 -3.29
CA HIS A 41 5.19 5.28 -3.08
C HIS A 41 4.44 5.24 -4.42
N ILE A 42 4.45 4.07 -5.07
CA ILE A 42 3.75 3.86 -6.33
C ILE A 42 2.54 2.95 -6.11
N GLU A 43 1.38 3.38 -6.60
CA GLU A 43 0.15 2.59 -6.55
C GLU A 43 -0.45 2.40 -7.95
N ILE A 44 -1.09 1.25 -8.15
CA ILE A 44 -1.74 0.88 -9.42
C ILE A 44 -3.25 0.94 -9.23
N GLN A 45 -3.93 1.68 -10.10
CA GLN A 45 -5.38 1.68 -10.12
C GLN A 45 -5.88 0.44 -10.87
N LEU A 46 -6.73 -0.35 -10.24
CA LEU A 46 -7.34 -1.54 -10.81
C LEU A 46 -8.86 -1.40 -10.89
N LEU A 47 -9.46 -1.89 -11.99
CA LEU A 47 -10.89 -2.08 -12.16
C LEU A 47 -11.18 -3.53 -12.57
N VAL A 48 -12.03 -4.23 -11.83
CA VAL A 48 -12.41 -5.63 -12.04
C VAL A 48 -13.93 -5.74 -12.00
N GLY A 49 -14.53 -6.20 -13.10
CA GLY A 49 -15.96 -6.44 -13.19
C GLY A 49 -16.39 -7.71 -12.46
N LYS A 50 -17.71 -7.87 -12.27
CA LYS A 50 -18.34 -9.03 -11.60
C LYS A 50 -17.95 -10.41 -12.14
N TYR A 51 -17.53 -10.50 -13.40
CA TYR A 51 -17.10 -11.76 -14.02
C TYR A 51 -15.60 -12.05 -13.84
N GLY A 52 -14.90 -11.28 -12.99
CA GLY A 52 -13.48 -11.48 -12.68
C GLY A 52 -12.50 -10.93 -13.71
N ASN A 53 -12.99 -10.27 -14.78
CA ASN A 53 -12.16 -9.60 -15.76
C ASN A 53 -11.71 -8.25 -15.21
N GLY A 54 -10.40 -8.01 -15.22
CA GLY A 54 -9.80 -6.79 -14.66
C GLY A 54 -8.84 -6.08 -15.61
N ILE A 55 -8.71 -4.76 -15.43
CA ILE A 55 -7.78 -3.88 -16.15
C ILE A 55 -7.06 -2.95 -15.17
N CYS A 56 -5.78 -2.70 -15.41
CA CYS A 56 -5.02 -1.66 -14.71
C CYS A 56 -5.21 -0.33 -15.46
N LEU A 57 -5.73 0.70 -14.78
CA LEU A 57 -6.05 2.01 -15.36
C LEU A 57 -4.85 2.97 -15.38
N GLY A 58 -3.76 2.62 -14.73
CA GLY A 58 -2.63 3.53 -14.58
C GLY A 58 -1.89 3.32 -13.28
N LYS A 59 -0.80 4.07 -13.14
CA LYS A 59 -0.06 4.22 -11.89
C LYS A 59 -0.12 5.64 -11.38
N ARG A 60 -0.13 5.81 -10.06
CA ARG A 60 0.06 7.09 -9.37
C ARG A 60 1.35 7.07 -8.56
N GLU A 61 2.07 8.17 -8.58
CA GLU A 61 3.20 8.42 -7.70
C GLU A 61 2.74 9.35 -6.58
N CYS A 62 2.81 8.83 -5.37
CA CYS A 62 2.30 9.46 -4.15
C CYS A 62 3.43 9.66 -3.14
N SER A 63 4.68 9.75 -3.60
CA SER A 63 5.88 9.80 -2.75
C SER A 63 5.96 11.08 -1.91
N ILE A 64 5.29 12.15 -2.34
CA ILE A 64 5.26 13.43 -1.62
C ILE A 64 4.26 13.30 -0.46
N GLN A 65 4.82 13.03 0.72
CA GLN A 65 4.05 12.76 1.93
C GLN A 65 4.60 13.54 3.12
N ARG A 66 3.72 13.83 4.09
CA ARG A 66 4.10 14.36 5.41
C ARG A 66 3.45 13.49 6.48
N HIS A 67 4.25 13.03 7.46
CA HIS A 67 3.78 12.11 8.51
C HIS A 67 2.97 10.90 7.97
N HIS A 68 3.44 10.31 6.85
CA HIS A 68 2.79 9.17 6.16
C HIS A 68 1.40 9.46 5.58
N GLN A 69 1.09 10.72 5.35
CA GLN A 69 -0.12 11.16 4.67
C GLN A 69 0.25 11.74 3.30
N LYS A 70 -0.48 11.34 2.26
CA LYS A 70 -0.29 11.83 0.89
C LYS A 70 -0.63 13.32 0.83
N ILE A 71 0.29 14.11 0.28
CA ILE A 71 0.12 15.57 0.13
C ILE A 71 -0.07 15.92 -1.35
N ILE A 72 0.73 15.33 -2.23
CA ILE A 72 0.61 15.48 -3.69
C ILE A 72 0.65 14.10 -4.33
N GLU A 73 -0.22 13.92 -5.33
CA GLU A 73 -0.32 12.69 -6.10
C GLU A 73 -0.27 13.01 -7.60
N GLU A 74 0.62 12.34 -8.32
CA GLU A 74 0.81 12.55 -9.75
C GLU A 74 0.41 11.29 -10.54
N ALA A 75 -0.45 11.47 -11.53
CA ALA A 75 -0.75 10.42 -12.52
C ALA A 75 0.31 10.47 -13.62
N HIS A 76 0.80 9.30 -14.06
CA HIS A 76 1.90 9.16 -15.02
C HIS A 76 3.30 9.48 -14.48
N SER A 77 3.69 8.78 -13.42
CA SER A 77 5.06 8.81 -12.89
C SER A 77 6.14 8.51 -13.96
N SER A 78 7.23 9.27 -13.95
CA SER A 78 8.39 9.04 -14.83
C SER A 78 9.40 8.04 -14.26
N PHE A 79 9.28 7.68 -12.97
CA PHE A 79 10.28 6.88 -12.26
C PHE A 79 10.38 5.42 -12.74
N LEU A 80 9.27 4.81 -13.15
CA LEU A 80 9.26 3.40 -13.56
C LEU A 80 9.41 3.25 -15.08
N SER A 81 10.27 2.32 -15.49
CA SER A 81 10.33 1.86 -16.88
C SER A 81 9.04 1.17 -17.30
N ASN A 82 8.80 1.11 -18.61
CA ASN A 82 7.64 0.39 -19.17
C ASN A 82 7.66 -1.11 -18.84
N ASP A 83 8.84 -1.73 -18.79
CA ASP A 83 8.99 -3.14 -18.41
C ASP A 83 8.57 -3.38 -16.95
N THR A 84 9.10 -2.58 -16.01
CA THR A 84 8.72 -2.68 -14.59
C THR A 84 7.23 -2.41 -14.41
N ARG A 85 6.68 -1.39 -15.10
CA ARG A 85 5.25 -1.09 -15.07
C ARG A 85 4.42 -2.29 -15.54
N GLN A 86 4.80 -2.95 -16.62
CA GLN A 86 4.06 -4.09 -17.14
C GLN A 86 4.09 -5.27 -16.15
N LYS A 87 5.27 -5.57 -15.58
CA LYS A 87 5.41 -6.59 -14.53
C LYS A 87 4.53 -6.33 -13.31
N MET A 88 4.44 -5.07 -12.87
CA MET A 88 3.54 -4.67 -11.79
C MET A 88 2.07 -4.90 -12.16
N TYR A 89 1.65 -4.55 -13.38
CA TYR A 89 0.27 -4.75 -13.83
C TYR A 89 -0.09 -6.23 -13.86
N ASP A 90 0.79 -7.08 -14.38
CA ASP A 90 0.59 -8.52 -14.44
C ASP A 90 0.44 -9.13 -13.03
N GLN A 91 1.25 -8.66 -12.07
CA GLN A 91 1.15 -9.07 -10.67
C GLN A 91 -0.16 -8.60 -10.02
N VAL A 92 -0.58 -7.36 -10.25
CA VAL A 92 -1.85 -6.82 -9.72
C VAL A 92 -3.03 -7.62 -10.24
N LEU A 93 -3.09 -7.90 -11.55
CA LEU A 93 -4.16 -8.71 -12.15
C LEU A 93 -4.13 -10.16 -11.65
N SER A 94 -2.94 -10.74 -11.50
CA SER A 94 -2.77 -12.09 -10.94
C SER A 94 -3.28 -12.18 -9.51
N LEU A 95 -2.93 -11.21 -8.66
CA LEU A 95 -3.39 -11.14 -7.28
C LEU A 95 -4.91 -10.97 -7.20
N ALA A 96 -5.46 -10.00 -7.96
CA ALA A 96 -6.89 -9.74 -8.01
C ALA A 96 -7.69 -10.98 -8.40
N LYS A 97 -7.22 -11.75 -9.40
CA LYS A 97 -7.84 -13.01 -9.81
C LYS A 97 -7.78 -14.07 -8.70
N LYS A 98 -6.64 -14.22 -8.01
CA LYS A 98 -6.46 -15.21 -6.94
C LYS A 98 -7.36 -14.94 -5.74
N VAL A 99 -7.55 -13.67 -5.36
CA VAL A 99 -8.41 -13.27 -4.24
C VAL A 99 -9.87 -13.03 -4.65
N LYS A 100 -10.21 -13.27 -5.93
CA LYS A 100 -11.54 -13.02 -6.51
C LYS A 100 -12.04 -11.59 -6.23
N TYR A 101 -11.14 -10.62 -6.38
CA TYR A 101 -11.47 -9.21 -6.22
C TYR A 101 -12.48 -8.78 -7.30
N SER A 102 -13.52 -8.06 -6.92
CA SER A 102 -14.50 -7.47 -7.84
C SER A 102 -15.04 -6.18 -7.25
N GLN A 103 -15.14 -5.14 -8.07
CA GLN A 103 -16.00 -4.00 -7.74
C GLN A 103 -17.45 -4.44 -7.93
N HIS A 104 -18.08 -4.94 -6.87
CA HIS A 104 -19.52 -5.09 -6.81
C HIS A 104 -20.11 -3.79 -6.24
N GLU A 105 -20.90 -3.10 -7.05
CA GLU A 105 -21.96 -2.23 -6.54
C GLU A 105 -22.94 -3.11 -5.76
N GLN A 106 -23.33 -2.64 -4.57
CA GLN A 106 -24.46 -3.20 -3.83
C GLN A 106 -25.73 -3.17 -4.69
#